data_AF-A0A067S3A9-F1
#
_entry.id   AF-A0A067S3A9-F1
#
_cell.length_a   1.000
_cell.length_b   1.000
_cell.length_c   1.000
_cell.angle_alpha   90.00
_cell.angle_beta   90.00
_cell.angle_gamma   90.00
#
_symmetry.space_group_name_H-M   'P 1'
#
loop_
_entity.id
_entity.type
_entity.pdbx_description
1 polymer ?
#
loop_
_entity_poly.entity_id
_entity_poly.type
_entity_poly.pdbx_seq_one_letter_code
_entity_poly.pdbx_strand_id
1 'polypeptide(L)' 'MLGGSLDQKEKARRLITQTVNSLTGKMEIGGPMAALYLLGNPDHYTSHKFVPVYWKNYVREVLKSWRSEEDLEDTIEEKL' A
#
# COMPACT_ATOMS: atom_id res chain seq x y z
N MET A 1 -24.64 -15.12 -19.59
CA MET A 1 -25.52 -14.83 -18.42
C MET A 1 -26.70 -13.91 -18.73
N LEU A 2 -26.79 -13.26 -19.91
CA LEU A 2 -27.94 -12.41 -20.26
C LEU A 2 -28.96 -13.08 -21.21
N GLY A 3 -28.61 -14.21 -21.85
CA GLY A 3 -29.40 -14.88 -22.89
C GLY A 3 -30.38 -15.97 -22.44
N GLY A 4 -30.71 -16.08 -21.14
CA GLY A 4 -31.72 -17.05 -20.65
C GLY A 4 -33.10 -16.40 -20.43
N SER A 5 -34.18 -17.17 -20.51
CA SER A 5 -35.59 -16.74 -20.40
C SER A 5 -36.04 -16.25 -19.01
N LEU A 6 -35.10 -15.89 -18.12
CA LEU A 6 -35.41 -15.37 -16.79
C LEU A 6 -35.99 -13.96 -16.89
N ASP A 7 -36.98 -13.68 -16.03
CA ASP A 7 -37.55 -12.36 -15.86
C ASP A 7 -36.45 -11.33 -15.54
N GLN A 8 -36.55 -10.15 -16.14
CA GLN A 8 -35.49 -9.14 -16.10
C GLN A 8 -35.19 -8.69 -14.68
N LYS A 9 -36.22 -8.64 -13.83
CA LYS A 9 -36.11 -8.32 -12.40
C LYS A 9 -35.24 -9.33 -11.66
N GLU A 10 -35.39 -10.60 -11.98
CA GLU A 10 -34.65 -11.69 -11.35
C GLU A 10 -33.18 -11.71 -11.80
N LYS A 11 -32.90 -11.35 -13.06
CA LYS A 11 -31.54 -11.15 -13.55
C LYS A 11 -30.85 -10.01 -12.82
N ALA A 12 -31.53 -8.86 -12.65
CA ALA A 12 -30.99 -7.71 -11.95
C ALA A 12 -30.69 -8.02 -10.47
N ARG A 13 -31.63 -8.68 -9.78
CA ARG A 13 -31.46 -9.12 -8.39
C ARG A 13 -30.23 -10.01 -8.23
N ARG A 14 -30.06 -11.00 -9.11
CA ARG A 14 -28.94 -11.94 -9.06
C ARG A 14 -27.59 -11.27 -9.32
N LEU A 15 -27.54 -10.31 -10.25
CA LEU A 15 -26.34 -9.53 -10.55
C LEU A 15 -25.90 -8.70 -9.33
N ILE A 16 -26.84 -7.97 -8.72
CA ILE A 16 -26.59 -7.16 -7.53
C ILE A 16 -26.12 -8.05 -6.37
N THR A 17 -26.77 -9.20 -6.13
CA THR A 17 -26.36 -10.13 -5.07
C THR A 17 -24.94 -10.68 -5.31
N GLN A 18 -24.59 -11.02 -6.55
CA GLN A 18 -23.23 -11.47 -6.88
C GLN A 18 -22.18 -10.38 -6.66
N THR A 19 -22.49 -9.13 -7.06
CA THR A 19 -21.61 -7.98 -6.81
C THR A 19 -21.44 -7.75 -5.32
N VAL A 20 -22.52 -7.68 -4.54
CA VAL A 20 -22.47 -7.50 -3.08
C VAL A 20 -21.65 -8.62 -2.42
N ASN A 21 -21.92 -9.89 -2.75
CA ASN A 21 -21.17 -11.01 -2.18
C ASN A 21 -19.67 -10.96 -2.53
N SER A 22 -19.33 -10.52 -3.75
CA SER A 22 -17.93 -10.36 -4.17
C SER A 22 -17.22 -9.20 -3.47
N LEU A 23 -17.94 -8.11 -3.16
CA LEU A 23 -17.41 -7.01 -2.38
C LEU A 23 -17.30 -7.36 -0.89
N THR A 24 -18.29 -8.05 -0.33
CA THR A 24 -18.30 -8.50 1.07
C THR A 24 -17.14 -9.45 1.36
N GLY A 25 -16.90 -10.46 0.51
CA GLY A 25 -15.75 -11.36 0.69
C GLY A 25 -14.38 -10.70 0.51
N LYS A 26 -14.32 -9.47 -0.01
CA LYS A 26 -13.10 -8.65 -0.10
C LYS A 26 -12.99 -7.60 1.01
N MET A 27 -14.08 -7.34 1.74
CA MET A 27 -14.17 -6.36 2.82
C MET A 27 -14.27 -7.03 4.20
N GLU A 28 -13.60 -8.17 4.39
CA GLU A 28 -13.49 -8.75 5.73
C GLU A 28 -12.27 -8.20 6.44
N ILE A 29 -12.46 -7.06 7.10
CA ILE A 29 -11.64 -6.74 8.27
C ILE A 29 -12.02 -7.79 9.32
N GLY A 30 -11.11 -8.70 9.66
CA GLY A 30 -11.38 -9.74 10.66
C GLY A 30 -11.88 -9.12 11.96
N GLY A 31 -12.80 -9.79 12.66
CA GLY A 31 -13.40 -9.31 13.92
C GLY A 31 -12.40 -8.68 14.91
N PRO A 32 -11.19 -9.25 15.10
CA PRO A 32 -10.14 -8.62 15.92
C PRO A 32 -9.68 -7.25 15.42
N MET A 33 -9.57 -7.05 14.10
CA MET A 33 -9.14 -5.78 13.50
C MET A 33 -10.26 -4.73 13.52
N ALA A 34 -11.51 -5.14 13.37
CA ALA A 34 -12.66 -4.25 13.58
C ALA A 34 -12.73 -3.76 15.04
N ALA A 35 -12.50 -4.66 16.01
CA ALA A 35 -12.41 -4.31 17.42
C ALA A 35 -11.23 -3.36 17.71
N LEU A 36 -10.06 -3.57 17.08
CA LEU A 36 -8.91 -2.67 17.20
C LEU A 36 -9.22 -1.25 16.73
N TYR A 37 -9.90 -1.09 15.59
CA TYR A 37 -10.34 0.22 15.09
C TYR A 37 -11.37 0.88 15.99
N LEU A 38 -12.37 0.13 16.48
CA LEU A 38 -13.37 0.66 17.41
C LEU A 38 -12.76 1.13 18.73
N LEU A 39 -11.68 0.49 19.17
CA LEU A 39 -10.93 0.86 20.36
C LEU A 39 -9.85 1.94 20.10
N GLY A 40 -9.73 2.42 18.85
CA GLY A 40 -8.80 3.49 18.48
C GLY A 40 -7.32 3.09 18.43
N ASN A 41 -7.02 1.80 18.28
CA ASN A 41 -5.64 1.32 18.22
C ASN A 41 -5.00 1.62 16.86
N PRO A 42 -3.70 1.99 16.83
CA PRO A 42 -2.98 2.18 15.58
C PRO A 42 -2.72 0.85 14.88
N ASP A 43 -2.85 0.83 13.55
CA ASP A 43 -2.56 -0.37 12.73
C ASP A 43 -1.08 -0.77 12.73
N HIS A 44 -0.21 0.14 13.18
CA HIS A 44 1.23 -0.07 13.19
C HIS A 44 1.79 0.17 14.60
N TYR A 45 2.17 -0.91 15.27
CA TYR A 45 2.91 -0.87 16.52
C TYR A 45 4.41 -0.88 16.23
N THR A 46 5.08 0.20 16.59
CA THR A 46 6.53 0.29 16.59
C THR A 46 7.01 1.00 17.85
N SER A 47 8.03 0.44 18.51
CA SER A 47 8.69 1.05 19.66
C SER A 47 9.40 2.37 19.29
N HIS A 48 9.84 2.49 18.04
CA HIS A 48 10.63 3.62 17.55
C HIS A 48 10.19 4.05 16.15
N LYS A 49 10.06 5.36 15.95
CA LYS A 49 9.82 5.91 14.62
C LYS A 49 11.16 6.01 13.89
N PHE A 50 11.37 5.15 12.91
CA PHE A 50 12.52 5.27 12.01
C PHE A 50 12.22 6.34 10.96
N VAL A 51 13.19 7.22 10.72
CA VAL A 51 13.13 8.21 9.64
C VAL A 51 13.80 7.60 8.41
N PRO A 52 13.22 7.70 7.20
CA PRO A 52 13.89 7.23 5.99
C PRO A 52 15.21 7.99 5.80
N VAL A 53 16.33 7.25 5.81
CA VAL A 53 17.66 7.79 5.54
C VAL A 53 18.05 7.48 4.11
N TYR A 54 18.13 8.53 3.29
CA TYR A 54 18.59 8.42 1.90
C TYR A 54 20.11 8.37 1.87
N TRP A 55 20.67 7.16 1.89
CA TRP A 55 22.11 6.93 1.99
C TRP A 55 22.92 7.70 0.94
N LYS A 56 22.50 7.69 -0.33
CA LYS A 56 23.20 8.42 -1.40
C LYS A 56 23.28 9.93 -1.14
N ASN A 57 22.17 10.54 -0.71
CA ASN A 57 22.13 11.98 -0.42
C ASN A 57 22.96 12.33 0.81
N TYR A 58 22.90 11.48 1.85
CA TYR A 58 23.71 11.64 3.04
C TYR A 58 25.21 11.59 2.73
N VAL A 59 25.67 10.58 1.99
CA VAL A 59 27.07 10.42 1.60
C VAL A 59 27.54 11.59 0.74
N ARG A 60 26.72 12.03 -0.23
CA ARG A 60 27.01 13.21 -1.06
C ARG A 60 27.24 14.46 -0.21
N GLU A 61 26.33 14.73 0.73
CA GLU A 61 26.42 15.91 1.58
C GLU A 61 27.67 15.89 2.47
N VAL A 62 27.98 14.74 3.09
CA VAL A 62 29.16 14.59 3.95
C VAL A 62 30.46 14.73 3.15
N LEU A 63 30.51 14.19 1.94
CA LEU A 63 31.71 14.20 1.11
C LEU A 63 31.93 15.51 0.34
N LYS A 64 30.91 16.38 0.26
CA LYS A 64 30.99 17.69 -0.41
C LYS A 64 32.13 18.58 0.10
N SER A 65 32.48 18.47 1.38
CA SER A 65 33.58 19.23 1.99
C SER A 65 34.98 18.71 1.64
N TRP A 66 35.09 17.53 1.02
CA TRP A 66 36.35 16.80 0.84
C TRP A 66 36.65 16.41 -0.61
N ARG A 67 35.64 16.39 -1.49
CA ARG A 67 35.75 15.93 -2.89
C ARG A 67 35.18 16.98 -3.85
N SER A 68 35.69 17.03 -5.07
CA SER A 68 35.12 17.89 -6.12
C SER A 68 33.77 17.34 -6.58
N GLU A 69 32.94 18.16 -7.25
CA GLU A 69 31.60 17.70 -7.70
C GLU A 69 31.70 16.54 -8.71
N GLU A 70 32.74 16.53 -9.57
CA GLU A 70 33.02 15.45 -10.52
C GLU A 70 33.29 14.11 -9.82
N ASP A 71 34.06 14.12 -8.73
CA ASP A 71 34.39 12.92 -7.94
C ASP A 71 33.15 12.23 -7.30
N LEU A 72 32.10 13.01 -7.04
CA LEU A 72 30.87 12.53 -6.40
C LEU A 72 29.91 11.88 -7.39
N GLU A 73 29.96 12.26 -8.67
CA GLU A 73 29.13 11.70 -9.74
C GLU A 73 29.63 10.31 -10.15
N ASP A 74 30.94 10.13 -10.29
CA ASP A 74 31.57 8.84 -10.64
C ASP A 74 31.29 7.72 -9.62
N THR A 75 31.15 8.08 -8.33
CA THR A 75 30.89 7.10 -7.26
C THR A 75 29.44 6.58 -7.27
N ILE A 76 28.51 7.31 -7.91
CA ILE A 76 27.08 6.98 -7.91
C ILE A 76 26.69 6.04 -9.05
N GLU A 77 27.45 6.06 -10.15
CA GLU A 77 27.20 5.23 -11.34
C GLU A 77 27.67 3.77 -11.17
N GLU A 78 28.62 3.49 -10.28
CA GLU A 78 29.31 2.18 -10.29
C GLU A 78 28.52 0.99 -9.73
N LYS A 79 27.29 1.14 -9.22
CA LYS A 79 26.45 0.00 -8.81
C LYS A 79 24.95 0.23 -8.99
N LEU A 80 24.44 -0.29 -10.10
CA LEU A 80 23.08 -0.83 -10.26
C LEU A 80 23.13 -2.06 -11.17
#